data_AF-A0A5E4UII7-F1
#
_entry.id   AF-A0A5E4UII7-F1
#
_cell.length_a   1.000
_cell.length_b   1.000
_cell.length_c   1.000
_cell.angle_alpha   90.00
_cell.angle_beta   90.00
_cell.angle_gamma   90.00
#
_symmetry.space_group_name_H-M   'P 1'
#
loop_
_entity.id
_entity.type
_entity.pdbx_description
1 polymer ?
#
loop_
_entity_poly.entity_id
_entity_poly.type
_entity_poly.pdbx_seq_one_letter_code
_entity_poly.pdbx_strand_id
1 'polypeptide(L)'
;MTDPIRARAGIAPPNAVTQSPPPPSALRPVAALRWLLSGALALSLSACYTPPWQTFSPNTSQTEVQARLGKPKEVYPLAPGVTRWLYPTKPFGEETIAADFDAQGRLLGTAQVLSMPEFNKVEIDKWTKTDVLHHFGEPVETSYFPLMKREVWTYRFKQDDVWYSMMNFYFDANGIVKTTQISPDPLHEKFDHDLF
;
A
#
# COMPACT_ATOMS: atom_id res chain seq x y z
N MET A 1 71.98 -83.94 7.18
CA MET A 1 71.40 -82.58 7.04
C MET A 1 70.27 -82.48 8.05
N THR A 2 70.47 -82.46 9.38
CA THR A 2 71.34 -81.63 10.25
C THR A 2 71.20 -80.14 9.90
N ASP A 3 70.70 -79.24 10.75
CA ASP A 3 70.78 -79.15 12.22
C ASP A 3 69.60 -78.40 12.90
N PRO A 4 69.36 -78.61 14.21
CA PRO A 4 68.46 -77.83 15.07
C PRO A 4 69.22 -76.83 15.99
N ILE A 5 68.50 -76.25 16.97
CA ILE A 5 68.96 -75.65 18.26
C ILE A 5 68.68 -74.14 18.49
N ARG A 6 67.62 -73.89 19.27
CA ARG A 6 67.52 -73.24 20.60
C ARG A 6 68.18 -71.88 20.93
N ALA A 7 67.30 -71.01 21.48
CA ALA A 7 67.45 -70.01 22.56
C ALA A 7 68.09 -68.62 22.31
N ARG A 8 67.36 -67.56 22.69
CA ARG A 8 67.62 -66.80 23.94
C ARG A 8 66.48 -65.83 24.30
N ALA A 9 66.34 -65.61 25.61
CA ALA A 9 65.35 -64.78 26.28
C ALA A 9 65.75 -63.29 26.33
N GLY A 10 64.75 -62.39 26.44
CA GLY A 10 64.93 -60.95 26.62
C GLY A 10 63.76 -60.29 27.35
N ILE A 11 63.90 -60.24 28.68
CA ILE A 11 63.45 -59.27 29.72
C ILE A 11 62.55 -58.10 29.26
N ALA A 12 61.44 -57.89 29.99
CA ALA A 12 60.49 -56.77 29.88
C ALA A 12 60.95 -55.47 30.61
N PRO A 13 60.50 -54.28 30.19
CA PRO A 13 60.53 -53.06 31.03
C PRO A 13 59.15 -52.75 31.69
N PRO A 14 59.14 -51.98 32.80
CA PRO A 14 57.99 -51.83 33.70
C PRO A 14 56.95 -50.76 33.30
N ASN A 15 55.71 -50.99 33.74
CA ASN A 15 54.53 -50.13 33.57
C ASN A 15 54.69 -48.74 34.23
N ALA A 16 54.42 -47.68 33.47
CA ALA A 16 54.25 -46.32 33.98
C ALA A 16 52.76 -46.01 34.23
N VAL A 17 52.44 -45.62 35.46
CA VAL A 17 51.09 -45.23 35.91
C VAL A 17 50.77 -43.83 35.40
N THR A 18 49.71 -43.68 34.61
CA THR A 18 49.20 -42.37 34.13
C THR A 18 48.10 -41.87 35.07
N GLN A 19 48.35 -40.78 35.80
CA GLN A 19 47.34 -40.06 36.58
C GLN A 19 46.48 -39.17 35.66
N SER A 20 45.17 -39.17 35.87
CA SER A 20 44.20 -38.35 35.10
C SER A 20 43.93 -37.00 35.80
N PRO A 21 43.69 -35.90 35.06
CA PRO A 21 43.39 -34.58 35.64
C PRO A 21 41.92 -34.44 36.08
N PRO A 22 41.60 -33.54 37.04
CA PRO A 22 40.24 -33.31 37.51
C PRO A 22 39.39 -32.49 36.50
N PRO A 23 38.04 -32.62 36.54
CA PRO A 23 37.16 -31.96 35.59
C PRO A 23 36.91 -30.47 35.93
N PRO A 24 36.57 -29.63 34.93
CA PRO A 24 36.30 -28.21 35.13
C PRO A 24 34.88 -27.92 35.66
N SER A 25 34.79 -26.90 36.52
CA SER A 25 33.55 -26.39 37.13
C SER A 25 32.64 -25.66 36.11
N ALA A 26 31.35 -26.02 36.08
CA ALA A 26 30.36 -25.43 35.18
C ALA A 26 29.76 -24.13 35.75
N LEU A 27 29.91 -23.01 35.02
CA LEU A 27 29.23 -21.75 35.30
C LEU A 27 27.80 -21.78 34.72
N ARG A 28 26.80 -21.41 35.54
CA ARG A 28 25.36 -21.46 35.22
C ARG A 28 24.93 -20.34 34.23
N PRO A 29 24.14 -20.62 33.17
CA PRO A 29 23.84 -19.68 32.10
C PRO A 29 22.56 -18.87 32.38
N VAL A 30 22.52 -18.07 33.45
CA VAL A 30 21.31 -17.29 33.78
C VAL A 30 21.20 -16.01 32.94
N ALA A 31 22.32 -15.50 32.41
CA ALA A 31 22.37 -14.26 31.64
C ALA A 31 21.77 -14.38 30.22
N ALA A 32 21.87 -15.55 29.57
CA ALA A 32 21.43 -15.76 28.20
C ALA A 32 19.90 -15.70 28.03
N LEU A 33 19.14 -16.05 29.07
CA LEU A 33 17.68 -16.11 29.01
C LEU A 33 17.02 -14.72 28.99
N ARG A 34 17.65 -13.70 29.61
CA ARG A 34 17.14 -12.32 29.64
C ARG A 34 17.31 -11.59 28.31
N TRP A 35 18.34 -11.91 27.54
CA TRP A 35 18.56 -11.31 26.21
C TRP A 35 17.64 -11.89 25.13
N LEU A 36 17.22 -13.15 25.27
CA LEU A 36 16.27 -13.78 24.35
C LEU A 36 14.84 -13.23 24.47
N LEU A 37 14.41 -12.85 25.69
CA LEU A 37 13.08 -12.27 25.92
C LEU A 37 12.95 -10.83 25.36
N SER A 38 14.02 -10.03 25.39
CA SER A 38 14.03 -8.68 24.82
C SER A 38 14.08 -8.69 23.28
N GLY A 39 14.75 -9.68 22.67
CA GLY A 39 14.79 -9.83 21.21
C GLY A 39 13.44 -10.26 20.62
N ALA A 40 12.70 -11.12 21.31
CA ALA A 40 11.39 -11.59 20.85
C ALA A 40 10.30 -10.50 20.88
N LEU A 41 10.40 -9.51 21.77
CA LEU A 41 9.45 -8.39 21.86
C LEU A 41 9.72 -7.30 20.81
N ALA A 42 10.95 -7.17 20.30
CA ALA A 42 11.30 -6.19 19.27
C ALA A 42 10.84 -6.60 17.84
N LEU A 43 10.58 -7.89 17.62
CA LEU A 43 10.18 -8.44 16.31
C LEU A 43 8.66 -8.47 16.07
N SER A 44 7.84 -8.09 17.05
CA SER A 44 6.37 -8.25 16.97
C SER A 44 5.60 -7.04 16.44
N LEU A 45 6.26 -5.93 16.06
CA LEU A 45 5.58 -4.68 15.63
C LEU A 45 5.49 -4.46 14.11
N SER A 46 5.74 -5.47 13.28
CA SER A 46 5.56 -5.36 11.82
C SER A 46 4.11 -5.65 11.40
N ALA A 47 3.14 -4.85 11.81
CA ALA A 47 1.78 -4.95 11.28
C ALA A 47 1.71 -4.22 9.93
N CYS A 48 1.63 -4.96 8.82
CA CYS A 48 1.34 -4.38 7.52
C CYS A 48 -0.07 -3.78 7.52
N TYR A 49 -0.20 -2.45 7.44
CA TYR A 49 -1.48 -1.81 7.24
C TYR A 49 -1.91 -1.99 5.78
N THR A 50 -2.96 -2.78 5.57
CA THR A 50 -3.62 -2.90 4.26
C THR A 50 -4.95 -2.16 4.34
N PRO A 51 -5.19 -1.16 3.47
CA PRO A 51 -6.46 -0.45 3.45
C PRO A 51 -7.65 -1.43 3.29
N PRO A 52 -8.75 -1.26 4.05
CA PRO A 52 -9.87 -2.21 4.03
C PRO A 52 -10.44 -2.46 2.62
N TRP A 53 -10.45 -1.43 1.78
CA TRP A 53 -10.97 -1.51 0.41
C TRP A 53 -10.16 -2.40 -0.52
N GLN A 54 -8.90 -2.73 -0.20
CA GLN A 54 -8.07 -3.65 -0.97
C GLN A 54 -8.30 -5.13 -0.60
N THR A 55 -9.05 -5.40 0.48
CA THR A 55 -9.22 -6.77 1.02
C THR A 55 -10.50 -7.45 0.56
N PHE A 56 -11.32 -6.78 -0.25
CA PHE A 56 -12.55 -7.36 -0.75
C PHE A 56 -12.28 -8.42 -1.82
N SER A 57 -13.06 -9.49 -1.78
CA SER A 57 -13.07 -10.47 -2.87
C SER A 57 -14.09 -10.06 -3.92
N PRO A 58 -13.89 -10.41 -5.20
CA PRO A 58 -14.96 -10.31 -6.18
C PRO A 58 -16.21 -11.06 -5.70
N ASN A 59 -17.38 -10.56 -6.08
CA ASN A 59 -18.70 -11.03 -5.66
C ASN A 59 -19.11 -10.75 -4.21
N THR A 60 -18.32 -9.99 -3.43
CA THR A 60 -18.78 -9.50 -2.11
C THR A 60 -20.10 -8.72 -2.24
N SER A 61 -21.03 -8.94 -1.31
CA SER A 61 -22.34 -8.26 -1.33
C SER A 61 -22.22 -6.77 -0.96
N GLN A 62 -23.12 -5.94 -1.49
CA GLN A 62 -23.24 -4.53 -1.11
C GLN A 62 -23.33 -4.32 0.41
N THR A 63 -24.10 -5.15 1.11
CA THR A 63 -24.26 -5.07 2.57
C THR A 63 -22.93 -5.27 3.30
N GLU A 64 -22.11 -6.22 2.83
CA GLU A 64 -20.80 -6.47 3.42
C GLU A 64 -19.81 -5.35 3.12
N VAL A 65 -19.81 -4.80 1.90
CA VAL A 65 -18.99 -3.61 1.58
C VAL A 65 -19.40 -2.43 2.46
N GLN A 66 -20.70 -2.18 2.60
CA GLN A 66 -21.21 -1.11 3.45
C GLN A 66 -20.91 -1.33 4.93
N ALA A 67 -20.86 -2.58 5.41
CA ALA A 67 -20.47 -2.88 6.78
C ALA A 67 -19.00 -2.53 7.08
N ARG A 68 -18.11 -2.66 6.08
CA ARG A 68 -16.67 -2.38 6.24
C ARG A 68 -16.26 -0.95 5.88
N LEU A 69 -16.83 -0.37 4.82
CA LEU A 69 -16.50 1.00 4.36
C LEU A 69 -17.50 2.06 4.83
N GLY A 70 -18.66 1.65 5.34
CA GLY A 70 -19.77 2.54 5.65
C GLY A 70 -20.65 2.84 4.44
N LYS A 71 -21.62 3.74 4.64
CA LYS A 71 -22.52 4.20 3.58
C LYS A 71 -21.73 5.02 2.55
N PRO A 72 -21.86 4.74 1.24
CA PRO A 72 -21.22 5.57 0.21
C PRO A 72 -21.73 7.01 0.28
N LYS A 73 -20.84 7.96 -0.06
CA LYS A 73 -21.21 9.38 -0.11
C LYS A 73 -21.87 9.74 -1.42
N GLU A 74 -21.40 9.14 -2.50
CA GLU A 74 -21.92 9.35 -3.85
C GLU A 74 -22.16 7.99 -4.52
N VAL A 75 -23.19 7.92 -5.36
CA VAL A 75 -23.60 6.71 -6.07
C VAL A 75 -23.99 7.10 -7.48
N TYR A 76 -23.34 6.50 -8.48
CA TYR A 76 -23.53 6.83 -9.88
C TYR A 76 -23.69 5.59 -10.76
N PRO A 77 -24.45 5.67 -11.86
CA PRO A 77 -24.41 4.66 -12.91
C PRO A 77 -23.12 4.83 -13.74
N LEU A 78 -22.29 3.80 -13.80
CA LEU A 78 -21.02 3.86 -14.54
C LEU A 78 -21.17 3.31 -15.96
N ALA A 79 -21.88 2.19 -16.10
CA ALA A 79 -22.15 1.53 -17.38
C ALA A 79 -23.51 0.82 -17.28
N PRO A 80 -24.08 0.30 -18.40
CA PRO A 80 -25.33 -0.45 -18.35
C PRO A 80 -25.26 -1.61 -17.34
N GLY A 81 -26.05 -1.51 -16.27
CA GLY A 81 -26.07 -2.52 -15.20
C GLY A 81 -24.90 -2.44 -14.21
N VAL A 82 -24.04 -1.42 -14.27
CA VAL A 82 -22.94 -1.21 -13.32
C VAL A 82 -23.19 0.04 -12.50
N THR A 83 -23.21 -0.12 -11.18
CA THR A 83 -23.33 0.99 -10.22
C THR A 83 -22.01 1.20 -9.51
N ARG A 84 -21.52 2.44 -9.51
CA ARG A 84 -20.32 2.85 -8.80
C ARG A 84 -20.69 3.56 -7.50
N TRP A 85 -20.10 3.12 -6.41
CA TRP A 85 -20.14 3.77 -5.11
C TRP A 85 -18.82 4.50 -4.89
N LEU A 86 -18.88 5.77 -4.50
CA LEU A 86 -17.70 6.59 -4.22
C LEU A 86 -17.62 6.98 -2.74
N TYR A 87 -16.40 6.92 -2.24
CA TYR A 87 -16.00 7.22 -0.87
C TYR A 87 -14.88 8.28 -0.88
N PRO A 88 -15.21 9.57 -1.14
CA PRO A 88 -14.24 10.66 -1.14
C PRO A 88 -13.79 11.03 0.28
N THR A 89 -12.50 11.34 0.46
CA THR A 89 -11.89 11.73 1.73
C THR A 89 -11.97 13.25 1.99
N LYS A 90 -13.16 13.83 1.78
CA LYS A 90 -13.42 15.27 2.01
C LYS A 90 -13.22 15.65 3.49
N PRO A 91 -12.80 16.90 3.79
CA PRO A 91 -12.71 18.05 2.90
C PRO A 91 -11.42 18.14 2.06
N PHE A 92 -10.35 17.45 2.43
CA PHE A 92 -9.09 17.50 1.67
C PHE A 92 -9.18 16.75 0.33
N GLY A 93 -9.90 15.63 0.28
CA GLY A 93 -10.32 14.98 -0.96
C GLY A 93 -9.18 14.53 -1.86
N GLU A 94 -8.06 14.09 -1.28
CA GLU A 94 -6.88 13.58 -2.01
C GLU A 94 -7.08 12.17 -2.55
N GLU A 95 -8.09 11.48 -2.01
CA GLU A 95 -8.39 10.09 -2.28
C GLU A 95 -9.89 9.92 -2.45
N THR A 96 -10.30 9.14 -3.44
CA THR A 96 -11.68 8.68 -3.58
C THR A 96 -11.67 7.19 -3.92
N ILE A 97 -12.20 6.39 -3.01
CA ILE A 97 -12.32 4.95 -3.26
C ILE A 97 -13.60 4.69 -4.02
N ALA A 98 -13.49 4.02 -5.16
CA ALA A 98 -14.61 3.49 -5.92
C ALA A 98 -14.83 2.01 -5.58
N ALA A 99 -16.10 1.60 -5.47
CA ALA A 99 -16.53 0.22 -5.45
C ALA A 99 -17.60 0.02 -6.52
N ASP A 100 -17.34 -0.85 -7.49
CA ASP A 100 -18.22 -1.07 -8.63
C ASP A 100 -19.02 -2.35 -8.44
N PHE A 101 -20.33 -2.29 -8.68
CA PHE A 101 -21.26 -3.39 -8.48
C PHE A 101 -22.00 -3.75 -9.77
N ASP A 102 -22.22 -5.04 -9.99
CA ASP A 102 -23.08 -5.53 -11.07
C ASP A 102 -24.57 -5.26 -10.78
N ALA A 103 -25.43 -5.59 -11.75
CA ALA A 103 -26.87 -5.39 -11.66
C ALA A 103 -27.53 -6.25 -10.56
N GLN A 104 -26.80 -7.24 -10.02
CA GLN A 104 -27.24 -8.09 -8.91
C GLN A 104 -26.70 -7.61 -7.56
N GLY A 105 -25.97 -6.49 -7.51
CA GLY A 105 -25.41 -5.93 -6.28
C GLY A 105 -24.18 -6.68 -5.77
N ARG A 106 -23.46 -7.37 -6.66
CA ARG A 106 -22.20 -8.04 -6.35
C ARG A 106 -21.00 -7.19 -6.77
N LEU A 107 -20.00 -7.12 -5.90
CA LEU A 107 -18.80 -6.33 -6.12
C LEU A 107 -18.00 -6.89 -7.31
N LEU A 108 -17.75 -6.04 -8.30
CA LEU A 108 -16.85 -6.29 -9.42
C LEU A 108 -15.40 -5.99 -9.02
N GLY A 109 -15.18 -4.90 -8.29
CA GLY A 109 -13.87 -4.51 -7.80
C GLY A 109 -13.87 -3.16 -7.10
N THR A 110 -12.71 -2.80 -6.55
CA THR A 110 -12.45 -1.50 -5.91
C THR A 110 -11.22 -0.82 -6.52
N ALA A 111 -11.19 0.51 -6.50
CA ALA A 111 -10.06 1.28 -7.02
C ALA A 111 -9.93 2.65 -6.32
N GLN A 112 -8.71 3.18 -6.27
CA GLN A 112 -8.46 4.59 -5.97
C GLN A 112 -8.58 5.40 -7.27
N VAL A 113 -9.65 6.18 -7.41
CA VAL A 113 -9.94 6.88 -8.69
C VAL A 113 -9.19 8.18 -8.87
N LEU A 114 -8.72 8.82 -7.78
CA LEU A 114 -7.90 10.04 -7.88
C LEU A 114 -6.42 9.66 -8.06
N SER A 115 -6.08 9.13 -9.23
CA SER A 115 -4.73 8.64 -9.54
C SER A 115 -4.36 8.82 -11.01
N MET A 116 -3.05 8.93 -11.31
CA MET A 116 -2.56 9.08 -12.69
C MET A 116 -3.09 8.01 -13.65
N PRO A 117 -3.09 6.70 -13.32
CA PRO A 117 -3.61 5.67 -14.20
C PRO A 117 -5.09 5.88 -14.56
N GLU A 118 -5.89 6.41 -13.63
CA GLU A 118 -7.31 6.67 -13.84
C GLU A 118 -7.54 7.96 -14.63
N PHE A 119 -6.79 9.02 -14.34
CA PHE A 119 -6.84 10.26 -15.12
C PHE A 119 -6.43 10.05 -16.58
N ASN A 120 -5.49 9.15 -16.85
CA ASN A 120 -5.06 8.81 -18.21
C ASN A 120 -6.15 8.11 -19.04
N LYS A 121 -7.24 7.64 -18.42
CA LYS A 121 -8.39 7.06 -19.15
C LYS A 121 -9.32 8.13 -19.72
N VAL A 122 -9.20 9.38 -19.28
CA VAL A 122 -10.07 10.46 -19.72
C VAL A 122 -9.81 10.79 -21.19
N GLU A 123 -10.85 10.71 -22.01
CA GLU A 123 -10.74 11.03 -23.43
C GLU A 123 -11.14 12.48 -23.69
N ILE A 124 -10.17 13.29 -24.11
CA ILE A 124 -10.40 14.67 -24.56
C ILE A 124 -11.38 14.69 -25.73
N ASP A 125 -12.22 15.73 -25.78
CA ASP A 125 -13.29 15.94 -26.76
C ASP A 125 -14.42 14.91 -26.74
N LYS A 126 -14.40 13.93 -25.81
CA LYS A 126 -15.44 12.90 -25.68
C LYS A 126 -16.07 12.87 -24.29
N TRP A 127 -15.25 12.84 -23.25
CA TRP A 127 -15.76 12.78 -21.88
C TRP A 127 -16.51 14.06 -21.53
N THR A 128 -17.67 13.87 -20.91
CA THR A 128 -18.53 14.94 -20.42
C THR A 128 -18.27 15.20 -18.93
N LYS A 129 -18.82 16.31 -18.41
CA LYS A 129 -18.90 16.56 -16.96
C LYS A 129 -19.53 15.39 -16.21
N THR A 130 -20.55 14.76 -16.79
CA THR A 130 -21.21 13.59 -16.20
C THR A 130 -20.27 12.40 -16.11
N ASP A 131 -19.46 12.14 -17.15
CA ASP A 131 -18.49 11.04 -17.12
C ASP A 131 -17.41 11.29 -16.06
N VAL A 132 -16.89 12.51 -15.98
CA VAL A 132 -15.93 12.91 -14.94
C VAL A 132 -16.54 12.76 -13.55
N LEU A 133 -17.77 13.23 -13.34
CA LEU A 133 -18.47 13.13 -12.06
C LEU A 133 -18.72 11.66 -11.66
N HIS A 134 -19.20 10.83 -12.59
CA HIS A 134 -19.49 9.43 -12.31
C HIS A 134 -18.22 8.62 -12.05
N HIS A 135 -17.10 9.00 -12.68
CA HIS A 135 -15.85 8.28 -12.52
C HIS A 135 -15.09 8.70 -11.25
N PHE A 136 -14.96 10.00 -11.00
CA PHE A 136 -14.10 10.58 -9.95
C PHE A 136 -14.86 11.14 -8.75
N GLY A 137 -16.16 11.42 -8.88
CA GLY A 137 -16.99 12.06 -7.87
C GLY A 137 -16.98 13.58 -7.98
N GLU A 138 -17.61 14.24 -7.01
CA GLU A 138 -17.65 15.70 -6.95
C GLU A 138 -16.25 16.31 -6.77
N PRO A 139 -15.90 17.36 -7.52
CA PRO A 139 -14.63 18.03 -7.35
C PRO A 139 -14.52 18.73 -6.00
N VAL A 140 -13.28 19.01 -5.58
CA VAL A 140 -13.02 19.80 -4.36
C VAL A 140 -13.18 21.30 -4.63
N GLU A 141 -13.01 21.72 -5.88
CA GLU A 141 -13.18 23.11 -6.31
C GLU A 141 -13.78 23.17 -7.71
N THR A 142 -14.63 24.18 -7.95
CA THR A 142 -15.16 24.52 -9.26
C THR A 142 -14.93 26.00 -9.53
N SER A 143 -14.29 26.30 -10.65
CA SER A 143 -13.89 27.64 -11.06
C SER A 143 -14.30 27.91 -12.52
N TYR A 144 -14.41 29.17 -12.92
CA TYR A 144 -14.70 29.55 -14.31
C TYR A 144 -13.69 30.58 -14.81
N PHE A 145 -13.10 30.33 -15.97
CA PHE A 145 -12.11 31.22 -16.61
C PHE A 145 -12.76 31.96 -17.79
N PRO A 146 -13.13 33.24 -17.64
CA PRO A 146 -13.93 33.96 -18.64
C PRO A 146 -13.23 34.16 -19.97
N LEU A 147 -11.91 34.38 -19.96
CA LEU A 147 -11.13 34.60 -21.18
C LEU A 147 -11.07 33.34 -22.06
N MET A 148 -11.00 32.16 -21.43
CA MET A 148 -11.00 30.88 -22.13
C MET A 148 -12.43 30.36 -22.37
N LYS A 149 -13.43 30.91 -21.68
CA LYS A 149 -14.80 30.42 -21.60
C LYS A 149 -14.83 28.94 -21.17
N ARG A 150 -14.08 28.62 -20.11
CA ARG A 150 -13.96 27.26 -19.57
C ARG A 150 -14.43 27.21 -18.13
N GLU A 151 -15.24 26.22 -17.82
CA GLU A 151 -15.45 25.78 -16.44
C GLU A 151 -14.33 24.80 -16.08
N VAL A 152 -13.85 24.83 -14.85
CA VAL A 152 -12.76 24.00 -14.37
C VAL A 152 -13.18 23.29 -13.10
N TRP A 153 -13.03 21.97 -13.12
CA TRP A 153 -13.18 21.14 -11.93
C TRP A 153 -11.80 20.67 -11.47
N THR A 154 -11.53 20.83 -10.19
CA THR A 154 -10.24 20.52 -9.60
C THR A 154 -10.38 19.39 -8.59
N TYR A 155 -9.46 18.44 -8.67
CA TYR A 155 -9.33 17.30 -7.77
C TYR A 155 -7.93 17.29 -7.19
N ARG A 156 -7.81 17.14 -5.87
CA ARG A 156 -6.52 16.93 -5.21
C ARG A 156 -6.15 15.46 -5.31
N PHE A 157 -4.88 15.17 -5.49
CA PHE A 157 -4.39 13.79 -5.47
C PHE A 157 -2.90 13.74 -5.17
N LYS A 158 -2.43 12.54 -4.83
CA LYS A 158 -1.01 12.27 -4.63
C LYS A 158 -0.42 11.69 -5.92
N GLN A 159 0.29 12.51 -6.68
CA GLN A 159 0.96 12.05 -7.90
C GLN A 159 2.13 11.12 -7.55
N ASP A 160 2.10 9.93 -8.14
CA ASP A 160 3.10 8.86 -7.93
C ASP A 160 3.32 8.53 -6.44
N ASP A 161 2.27 8.66 -5.62
CA ASP A 161 2.29 8.49 -4.16
C ASP A 161 3.28 9.39 -3.40
N VAL A 162 3.81 10.43 -4.06
CA VAL A 162 4.85 11.32 -3.51
C VAL A 162 4.44 12.79 -3.54
N TRP A 163 3.92 13.30 -4.66
CA TRP A 163 3.72 14.74 -4.86
C TRP A 163 2.28 15.18 -4.68
N TYR A 164 2.01 16.10 -3.75
CA TYR A 164 0.69 16.71 -3.61
C TYR A 164 0.40 17.60 -4.82
N SER A 165 -0.58 17.17 -5.62
CA SER A 165 -0.90 17.74 -6.91
C SER A 165 -2.41 17.93 -7.07
N MET A 166 -2.78 18.74 -8.04
CA MET A 166 -4.15 18.97 -8.45
C MET A 166 -4.33 18.58 -9.90
N MET A 167 -5.33 17.75 -10.18
CA MET A 167 -5.81 17.49 -11.53
C MET A 167 -6.96 18.46 -11.84
N ASN A 168 -6.83 19.20 -12.93
CA ASN A 168 -7.80 20.19 -13.38
C ASN A 168 -8.41 19.75 -14.71
N PHE A 169 -9.73 19.64 -14.76
CA PHE A 169 -10.50 19.34 -15.98
C PHE A 169 -11.15 20.61 -16.51
N TYR A 170 -10.80 21.01 -17.73
CA TYR A 170 -11.35 22.19 -18.39
C TYR A 170 -12.48 21.77 -19.34
N PHE A 171 -13.68 22.25 -19.08
CA PHE A 171 -14.88 21.97 -19.87
C PHE A 171 -15.24 23.14 -20.78
N ASP A 172 -15.75 22.83 -21.97
CA ASP A 172 -16.42 23.83 -22.81
C ASP A 172 -17.85 24.15 -22.33
N ALA A 173 -18.54 25.04 -23.06
CA ALA A 173 -19.90 25.43 -22.75
C ALA A 173 -20.92 24.28 -22.86
N ASN A 174 -20.58 23.19 -23.56
CA ASN A 174 -21.40 21.98 -23.66
C ASN A 174 -21.05 20.96 -22.56
N GLY A 175 -20.10 21.27 -21.68
CA GLY A 175 -19.65 20.37 -20.63
C GLY A 175 -18.72 19.25 -21.11
N ILE A 176 -18.04 19.43 -22.24
CA ILE A 176 -17.09 18.44 -22.77
C ILE A 176 -15.66 18.80 -22.34
N VAL A 177 -14.90 17.81 -21.88
CA VAL A 177 -13.49 17.97 -21.50
C VAL A 177 -12.66 18.38 -22.74
N LYS A 178 -11.99 19.52 -22.66
CA LYS A 178 -11.10 20.04 -23.71
C LYS A 178 -9.63 19.94 -23.37
N THR A 179 -9.29 20.00 -22.09
CA THR A 179 -7.91 19.97 -21.62
C THR A 179 -7.88 19.47 -20.19
N THR A 180 -6.81 18.77 -19.84
CA THR A 180 -6.45 18.46 -18.46
C THR A 180 -5.14 19.14 -18.12
N GLN A 181 -4.98 19.54 -16.86
CA GLN A 181 -3.75 20.15 -16.38
C GLN A 181 -3.45 19.67 -14.97
N ILE A 182 -2.20 19.27 -14.74
CA ILE A 182 -1.69 19.04 -13.40
C ILE A 182 -1.01 20.31 -12.91
N SER A 183 -1.31 20.71 -11.68
CA SER A 183 -0.61 21.79 -10.97
C SER A 183 -0.19 21.31 -9.58
N PRO A 184 0.83 21.93 -8.97
CA PRO A 184 1.11 21.71 -7.55
C PRO A 184 -0.10 22.07 -6.69
N ASP A 185 -0.20 21.44 -5.52
CA ASP A 185 -1.19 21.81 -4.53
C ASP A 185 -0.68 22.95 -3.62
N PRO A 186 -1.29 24.16 -3.67
CA PRO A 186 -0.88 25.29 -2.84
C PRO A 186 -1.06 25.07 -1.33
N LEU A 187 -1.85 24.10 -0.87
CA LEU A 187 -1.89 23.75 0.57
C LEU A 187 -0.60 23.10 1.07
N HIS A 188 0.18 22.53 0.16
CA HIS A 188 1.41 21.81 0.45
C HIS A 188 2.66 22.55 -0.03
N GLU A 189 2.49 23.68 -0.72
CA GLU A 189 3.58 24.57 -1.08
C GLU A 189 4.10 25.32 0.15
N LYS A 190 5.41 25.26 0.38
CA LYS A 190 6.07 26.11 1.36
C LYS A 190 6.25 27.49 0.73
N PHE A 191 5.43 28.46 1.13
CA PHE A 191 5.70 29.85 0.83
C PHE A 191 6.91 30.29 1.66
N ASP A 192 8.10 30.25 1.06
CA ASP A 192 9.27 30.89 1.66
C ASP A 192 9.05 32.41 1.54
N HIS A 193 8.65 33.03 2.64
CA HIS A 193 8.36 34.46 2.69
C HIS A 193 9.62 35.35 2.70
N ASP A 194 10.82 34.77 2.53
CA ASP A 194 12.11 35.42 2.73
C ASP A 194 12.67 36.13 1.47
N LEU A 195 11.84 36.45 0.49
CA LEU A 195 12.28 37.12 -0.75
C LEU A 195 11.74 38.54 -0.91
N PHE A 196 11.70 39.37 0.13
CA PHE A 196 11.74 40.84 0.02
C PHE A 196 12.33 41.49 1.28
#